data_AF-A0AAN0RIP1-F1
#
_entry.id   AF-A0AAN0RIP1-F1
#
_cell.length_a   1.000
_cell.length_b   1.000
_cell.length_c   1.000
_cell.angle_alpha   90.00
_cell.angle_beta   90.00
_cell.angle_gamma   90.00
#
_symmetry.space_group_name_H-M   'P 1'
#
loop_
_entity.id
_entity.type
_entity.pdbx_description
1 polymer ?
#
loop_
_entity_poly.entity_id
_entity_poly.type
_entity_poly.pdbx_seq_one_letter_code
_entity_poly.pdbx_strand_id
1 'polypeptide(L)'
;MKVFLGLNGHTNNESLPLRFGIKIKEHHQQFCILQNAIKDQEGTKRQRQDEIERGNEHYSGELLIPDLDKNNAPASFKCRVVLGVPKLDHQSPPIITLLRDGSRGDMTVTKHISGMVKRGKITSDDIIHLLHPAYIADKIKDSNDVEEIVASSINSKPEAPVLVLSKADELILSSADEIKATIDSFPIEGVELEAGPNFKRLSLKERVKYQYSMADAYVEDAWTANDKIWVRVIGSDGENTDLHSFKQRDHLAVHHQKTLEYLQSRIGQRAHFAVCMSEPCKGFLAESVTSIALQLMKS
;
A
#
# COMPACT_ATOMS: atom_id res chain seq x y z
N MET A 1 24.03 -10.09 -9.34
CA MET A 1 22.91 -11.03 -9.12
C MET A 1 21.65 -10.43 -9.72
N LYS A 2 20.89 -11.17 -10.55
CA LYS A 2 19.59 -10.69 -11.04
C LYS A 2 18.55 -10.82 -9.92
N VAL A 3 17.74 -9.79 -9.73
CA VAL A 3 16.72 -9.73 -8.68
C VAL A 3 15.45 -9.07 -9.21
N PHE A 4 14.32 -9.29 -8.56
CA PHE A 4 13.01 -8.78 -9.00
C PHE A 4 12.42 -7.78 -8.00
N LEU A 5 12.08 -6.58 -8.46
CA LEU A 5 11.38 -5.56 -7.68
C LEU A 5 9.94 -5.43 -8.20
N GLY A 6 8.95 -5.82 -7.40
CA GLY A 6 7.55 -5.73 -7.78
C GLY A 6 7.06 -4.29 -7.91
N LEU A 7 6.41 -3.93 -9.03
CA LEU A 7 5.84 -2.58 -9.26
C LEU A 7 4.87 -2.17 -8.16
N ASN A 8 4.02 -3.10 -7.73
CA ASN A 8 2.95 -2.80 -6.79
C ASN A 8 3.29 -3.30 -5.37
N GLY A 9 4.48 -3.87 -5.15
CA GLY A 9 4.91 -4.34 -3.84
C GLY A 9 5.23 -3.19 -2.87
N HIS A 10 5.19 -3.48 -1.57
CA HIS A 10 5.54 -2.54 -0.50
C HIS A 10 6.96 -1.97 -0.70
N THR A 11 7.89 -2.78 -1.19
CA THR A 11 9.26 -2.37 -1.50
C THR A 11 9.31 -1.19 -2.46
N ASN A 12 8.50 -1.18 -3.52
CA ASN A 12 8.45 -0.08 -4.49
C ASN A 12 7.55 1.08 -4.05
N ASN A 13 6.52 0.81 -3.25
CA ASN A 13 5.57 1.83 -2.83
C ASN A 13 5.98 2.59 -1.57
N GLU A 14 6.88 2.02 -0.76
CA GLU A 14 7.18 2.53 0.58
C GLU A 14 8.69 2.56 0.84
N SER A 15 9.38 1.41 0.75
CA SER A 15 10.80 1.34 1.09
C SER A 15 11.70 2.10 0.11
N LEU A 16 11.56 1.85 -1.18
CA LEU A 16 12.34 2.52 -2.23
C LEU A 16 12.10 4.05 -2.22
N PRO A 17 10.84 4.54 -2.16
CA PRO A 17 10.52 5.94 -1.93
C PRO A 17 11.23 6.55 -0.72
N LEU A 18 11.16 5.89 0.44
CA LEU A 18 11.71 6.43 1.67
C LEU A 18 13.24 6.46 1.66
N ARG A 19 13.88 5.40 1.17
CA ARG A 19 15.35 5.26 1.23
C ARG A 19 16.08 6.01 0.14
N PHE A 20 15.48 6.10 -1.05
CA PHE A 20 16.16 6.57 -2.26
C PHE A 20 15.38 7.64 -3.01
N GLY A 21 14.20 8.03 -2.56
CA GLY A 21 13.44 9.15 -3.14
C GLY A 21 12.86 8.83 -4.52
N ILE A 22 12.71 7.55 -4.84
CA ILE A 22 12.30 7.09 -6.17
C ILE A 22 11.25 5.97 -6.08
N LYS A 23 10.49 5.82 -7.16
CA LYS A 23 9.54 4.73 -7.38
C LYS A 23 9.65 4.27 -8.83
N ILE A 24 9.78 2.98 -9.06
CA ILE A 24 9.73 2.42 -10.41
C ILE A 24 8.28 2.44 -10.92
N LYS A 25 8.11 2.72 -12.21
CA LYS A 25 6.81 2.89 -12.86
C LYS A 25 6.60 1.94 -14.04
N GLU A 26 7.67 1.37 -14.58
CA GLU A 26 7.61 0.56 -15.79
C GLU A 26 8.03 -0.89 -15.55
N HIS A 27 7.40 -1.83 -16.27
CA HIS A 27 7.66 -3.27 -16.11
C HIS A 27 9.12 -3.68 -16.32
N HIS A 28 9.81 -3.03 -17.24
CA HIS A 28 11.21 -3.34 -17.51
C HIS A 28 12.12 -2.98 -16.31
N GLN A 29 11.71 -2.01 -15.48
CA GLN A 29 12.44 -1.59 -14.27
C GLN A 29 12.34 -2.61 -13.13
N GLN A 30 11.47 -3.62 -13.25
CA GLN A 30 11.32 -4.67 -12.23
C GLN A 30 12.50 -5.64 -12.20
N PHE A 31 13.25 -5.77 -13.29
CA PHE A 31 14.37 -6.69 -13.40
C PHE A 31 15.69 -5.99 -13.10
N CYS A 32 15.98 -5.87 -11.81
CA CYS A 32 17.16 -5.16 -11.30
C CYS A 32 18.40 -6.07 -11.22
N ILE A 33 19.56 -5.44 -11.05
CA ILE A 33 20.83 -6.16 -10.82
C ILE A 33 21.41 -5.70 -9.48
N LEU A 34 21.57 -6.62 -8.55
CA LEU A 34 22.40 -6.40 -7.36
C LEU A 34 23.86 -6.70 -7.70
N GLN A 35 24.65 -5.68 -7.99
CA GLN A 35 26.08 -5.77 -8.24
C GLN A 35 26.86 -5.98 -6.95
N ASN A 36 27.99 -6.69 -7.06
CA ASN A 36 28.89 -6.97 -5.92
C ASN A 36 28.13 -7.54 -4.70
N ALA A 37 27.16 -8.41 -4.97
CA ALA A 37 26.30 -8.98 -3.94
C ALA A 37 27.12 -9.81 -2.94
N ILE A 38 27.11 -9.40 -1.68
CA ILE A 38 27.77 -10.11 -0.57
C ILE A 38 26.67 -10.56 0.38
N LYS A 39 26.62 -11.87 0.65
CA LYS A 39 25.66 -12.42 1.62
C LYS A 39 26.02 -11.97 3.03
N ASP A 40 25.07 -11.30 3.70
CA ASP A 40 25.19 -10.91 5.10
C ASP A 40 24.68 -12.05 5.99
N GLN A 41 25.59 -12.95 6.36
CA GLN A 41 25.26 -14.10 7.20
C GLN A 41 24.78 -13.69 8.61
N GLU A 42 25.34 -12.62 9.18
CA GLU A 42 24.94 -12.14 10.50
C GLU A 42 23.54 -11.54 10.46
N GLY A 43 23.28 -10.68 9.48
CA GLY A 43 21.94 -10.13 9.23
C GLY A 43 20.91 -11.22 9.01
N THR A 44 21.26 -12.23 8.20
CA THR A 44 20.37 -13.37 7.90
C THR A 44 20.00 -14.17 9.16
N LYS A 45 20.98 -14.46 10.03
CA LYS A 45 20.77 -15.23 11.28
C LYS A 45 20.01 -14.46 12.37
N ARG A 46 20.02 -13.12 12.30
CA ARG A 46 19.32 -12.24 13.28
C ARG A 46 17.89 -11.92 12.86
N GLN A 47 17.42 -12.46 11.73
CA GLN A 47 16.02 -12.35 11.34
C GLN A 47 15.10 -13.11 12.30
N ARG A 48 13.82 -12.80 12.22
CA ARG A 48 12.80 -13.60 12.89
C ARG A 48 12.79 -15.02 12.32
N GLN A 49 12.41 -15.99 13.15
CA GLN A 49 12.48 -17.40 12.80
C GLN A 49 11.60 -17.75 11.57
N ASP A 50 10.43 -17.11 11.45
CA ASP A 50 9.52 -17.26 10.31
C ASP A 50 10.12 -16.77 8.98
N GLU A 51 10.87 -15.66 9.00
CA GLU A 51 11.59 -15.15 7.82
C GLU A 51 12.70 -16.12 7.38
N ILE A 52 13.39 -16.74 8.35
CA ILE A 52 14.43 -17.75 8.09
C ILE A 52 13.81 -19.01 7.49
N GLU A 53 12.68 -19.48 8.02
CA GLU A 53 11.95 -20.65 7.52
C GLU A 53 11.40 -20.45 6.11
N ARG A 54 11.02 -19.20 5.77
CA ARG A 54 10.66 -18.80 4.39
C ARG A 54 11.87 -18.71 3.45
N GLY A 55 13.09 -18.87 3.96
CA GLY A 55 14.32 -18.81 3.19
C GLY A 55 14.75 -17.39 2.81
N ASN A 56 14.30 -16.36 3.55
CA ASN A 56 14.67 -14.98 3.27
C ASN A 56 16.12 -14.73 3.68
N GLU A 57 16.90 -14.10 2.81
CA GLU A 57 18.34 -13.91 3.00
C GLU A 57 18.77 -12.46 2.80
N HIS A 58 19.68 -11.99 3.64
CA HIS A 58 20.25 -10.65 3.56
C HIS A 58 21.46 -10.60 2.63
N TYR A 59 21.48 -9.61 1.74
CA TYR A 59 22.61 -9.30 0.87
C TYR A 59 22.94 -7.82 0.93
N SER A 60 24.21 -7.46 0.96
CA SER A 60 24.68 -6.10 0.66
C SER A 60 25.16 -6.01 -0.78
N GLY A 61 25.09 -4.82 -1.37
CA GLY A 61 25.59 -4.58 -2.72
C GLY A 61 25.12 -3.25 -3.28
N GLU A 62 25.27 -3.12 -4.59
CA GLU A 62 24.79 -1.97 -5.35
C GLU A 62 23.60 -2.38 -6.21
N LEU A 63 22.41 -1.87 -5.88
CA LEU A 63 21.21 -2.13 -6.65
C LEU A 63 21.19 -1.21 -7.87
N LEU A 64 21.28 -1.81 -9.05
CA LEU A 64 21.07 -1.14 -10.33
C LEU A 64 19.62 -1.33 -10.78
N ILE A 65 18.94 -0.21 -10.98
CA ILE A 65 17.61 -0.15 -11.60
C ILE A 65 17.79 0.43 -13.01
N PRO A 66 17.37 -0.28 -14.07
CA PRO A 66 17.53 0.18 -15.44
C PRO A 66 16.63 1.39 -15.72
N ASP A 67 17.10 2.28 -16.61
CA ASP A 67 16.32 3.36 -17.22
C ASP A 67 15.47 4.19 -16.24
N LEU A 68 16.03 4.51 -15.08
CA LEU A 68 15.35 5.28 -14.04
C LEU A 68 15.40 6.80 -14.33
N ASP A 69 16.49 7.27 -14.96
CA ASP A 69 16.67 8.66 -15.38
C ASP A 69 16.28 8.85 -16.85
N LYS A 70 15.81 10.07 -17.20
CA LYS A 70 15.48 10.48 -18.59
C LYS A 70 16.64 10.33 -19.59
N ASN A 71 17.86 10.10 -19.09
CA ASN A 71 19.08 9.89 -19.88
C ASN A 71 19.43 8.40 -20.05
N ASN A 72 18.55 7.46 -19.66
CA ASN A 72 18.73 6.00 -19.75
C ASN A 72 20.00 5.46 -19.04
N ALA A 73 20.48 6.17 -18.01
CA ALA A 73 21.56 5.66 -17.16
C ALA A 73 20.95 4.85 -16.00
N PRO A 74 21.44 3.62 -15.72
CA PRO A 74 21.03 2.90 -14.53
C PRO A 74 21.44 3.66 -13.27
N ALA A 75 20.50 3.86 -12.36
CA ALA A 75 20.80 4.44 -11.06
C ALA A 75 21.35 3.34 -10.13
N SER A 76 22.51 3.59 -9.52
CA SER A 76 23.18 2.66 -8.60
C SER A 76 23.00 3.11 -7.15
N PHE A 77 22.50 2.22 -6.31
CA PHE A 77 22.26 2.49 -4.90
C PHE A 77 22.96 1.47 -4.02
N LYS A 78 23.91 1.92 -3.19
CA LYS A 78 24.46 1.09 -2.12
C LYS A 78 23.36 0.79 -1.12
N CYS A 79 23.08 -0.50 -0.94
CA CYS A 79 21.98 -0.95 -0.13
C CYS A 79 22.25 -2.31 0.50
N ARG A 80 21.38 -2.64 1.45
CA ARG A 80 21.18 -4.00 1.92
C ARG A 80 19.77 -4.41 1.53
N VAL A 81 19.64 -5.58 0.92
CA VAL A 81 18.37 -6.14 0.48
C VAL A 81 18.08 -7.42 1.24
N VAL A 82 16.79 -7.67 1.48
CA VAL A 82 16.30 -8.99 1.85
C VAL A 82 15.71 -9.63 0.61
N LEU A 83 16.27 -10.75 0.18
CA LEU A 83 15.79 -11.51 -0.97
C LEU A 83 14.96 -12.69 -0.51
N GLY A 84 13.79 -12.86 -1.11
CA GLY A 84 12.96 -14.05 -0.91
C GLY A 84 13.34 -15.18 -1.85
N VAL A 85 12.81 -16.35 -1.59
CA VAL A 85 12.96 -17.53 -2.46
C VAL A 85 12.01 -17.38 -3.66
N PRO A 86 12.49 -17.53 -4.91
CA PRO A 86 11.62 -17.57 -6.07
C PRO A 86 10.59 -18.70 -5.97
N LYS A 87 9.36 -18.48 -6.44
CA LYS A 87 8.33 -19.55 -6.45
C LYS A 87 8.64 -20.62 -7.50
N LEU A 88 9.36 -20.26 -8.56
CA LEU A 88 9.76 -21.13 -9.67
C LEU A 88 11.24 -20.94 -9.98
N ASP A 89 11.94 -21.99 -10.40
CA ASP A 89 13.40 -21.98 -10.62
C ASP A 89 13.89 -20.94 -11.65
N HIS A 90 13.04 -20.54 -12.59
CA HIS A 90 13.37 -19.56 -13.62
C HIS A 90 13.10 -18.11 -13.20
N GLN A 91 12.50 -17.89 -12.02
CA GLN A 91 12.20 -16.55 -11.52
C GLN A 91 13.43 -15.95 -10.84
N SER A 92 13.61 -14.64 -11.01
CA SER A 92 14.62 -13.91 -10.24
C SER A 92 14.14 -13.75 -8.79
N PRO A 93 15.02 -13.86 -7.78
CA PRO A 93 14.66 -13.67 -6.38
C PRO A 93 13.97 -12.33 -6.14
N PRO A 94 12.77 -12.31 -5.53
CA PRO A 94 12.07 -11.07 -5.21
C PRO A 94 12.80 -10.30 -4.11
N ILE A 95 12.93 -8.99 -4.28
CA ILE A 95 13.33 -8.08 -3.21
C ILE A 95 12.14 -7.92 -2.28
N ILE A 96 12.28 -8.39 -1.05
CA ILE A 96 11.29 -8.22 0.00
C ILE A 96 11.48 -6.85 0.63
N THR A 97 12.68 -6.54 1.13
CA THR A 97 12.93 -5.28 1.85
C THR A 97 14.18 -4.60 1.32
N LEU A 98 14.15 -3.26 1.26
CA LEU A 98 15.29 -2.40 0.97
C LEU A 98 15.71 -1.61 2.22
N LEU A 99 16.99 -1.71 2.56
CA LEU A 99 17.62 -1.02 3.67
C LEU A 99 18.78 -0.16 3.14
N ARG A 100 18.98 1.00 3.74
CA ARG A 100 20.18 1.80 3.54
C ARG A 100 21.30 1.26 4.43
N ASP A 101 22.55 1.39 3.99
CA ASP A 101 23.68 0.92 4.79
C ASP A 101 23.77 1.70 6.12
N GLY A 102 23.84 0.99 7.26
CA GLY A 102 24.06 1.57 8.59
C GLY A 102 22.84 1.85 9.49
N SER A 103 21.60 1.81 9.03
CA SER A 103 20.42 2.18 9.86
C SER A 103 19.70 0.96 10.47
N ARG A 104 20.07 0.57 11.70
CA ARG A 104 19.37 -0.51 12.45
C ARG A 104 18.00 -0.11 13.01
N GLY A 105 17.65 1.19 13.04
CA GLY A 105 16.41 1.72 13.61
C GLY A 105 15.20 1.75 12.66
N ASP A 106 15.36 1.26 11.44
CA ASP A 106 14.47 1.64 10.33
C ASP A 106 13.15 0.87 10.23
N MET A 107 13.06 -0.31 10.83
CA MET A 107 11.96 -1.23 10.53
C MET A 107 10.63 -0.78 11.15
N THR A 108 10.64 -0.25 12.38
CA THR A 108 9.43 0.27 13.04
C THR A 108 8.89 1.50 12.32
N VAL A 109 9.76 2.42 11.92
CA VAL A 109 9.41 3.60 11.12
C VAL A 109 8.85 3.20 9.77
N THR A 110 9.51 2.26 9.06
CA THR A 110 9.01 1.74 7.77
C THR A 110 7.60 1.18 7.93
N LYS A 111 7.38 0.34 8.94
CA LYS A 111 6.06 -0.27 9.19
C LYS A 111 5.00 0.77 9.51
N HIS A 112 5.33 1.80 10.29
CA HIS A 112 4.41 2.89 10.56
C HIS A 112 3.99 3.60 9.27
N ILE A 113 4.97 3.94 8.43
CA ILE A 113 4.75 4.54 7.11
C ILE A 113 3.91 3.60 6.22
N SER A 114 4.20 2.30 6.19
CA SER A 114 3.39 1.29 5.49
C SER A 114 1.93 1.29 5.98
N GLY A 115 1.72 1.40 7.29
CA GLY A 115 0.41 1.54 7.90
C GLY A 115 -0.31 2.80 7.45
N MET A 116 0.37 3.94 7.41
CA MET A 116 -0.18 5.22 6.93
C MET A 116 -0.56 5.14 5.44
N VAL A 117 0.27 4.51 4.59
CA VAL A 117 -0.04 4.29 3.16
C VAL A 117 -1.23 3.36 3.00
N LYS A 118 -1.27 2.23 3.73
CA LYS A 118 -2.38 1.27 3.69
C LYS A 118 -3.72 1.94 4.02
N ARG A 119 -3.72 2.80 5.05
CA ARG A 119 -4.88 3.58 5.49
C ARG A 119 -5.20 4.77 4.57
N GLY A 120 -4.39 5.03 3.55
CA GLY A 120 -4.58 6.14 2.63
C GLY A 120 -4.23 7.52 3.20
N LYS A 121 -3.58 7.61 4.37
CA LYS A 121 -3.17 8.87 5.00
C LYS A 121 -2.09 9.59 4.19
N ILE A 122 -1.18 8.83 3.60
CA ILE A 122 -0.10 9.32 2.74
C ILE A 122 0.03 8.43 1.50
N THR A 123 0.66 8.95 0.45
CA THR A 123 0.96 8.25 -0.80
C THR A 123 2.47 8.01 -0.95
N SER A 124 2.87 7.19 -1.92
CA SER A 124 4.30 7.05 -2.27
C SER A 124 4.95 8.39 -2.63
N ASP A 125 4.20 9.29 -3.28
CA ASP A 125 4.72 10.63 -3.64
C ASP A 125 4.90 11.51 -2.40
N ASP A 126 4.01 11.40 -1.41
CA ASP A 126 4.19 12.06 -0.11
C ASP A 126 5.45 11.53 0.59
N ILE A 127 5.73 10.23 0.50
CA ILE A 127 6.98 9.66 1.02
C ILE A 127 8.18 10.28 0.29
N ILE A 128 8.18 10.35 -1.04
CA ILE A 128 9.30 10.89 -1.83
C ILE A 128 9.53 12.38 -1.52
N HIS A 129 8.48 13.18 -1.41
CA HIS A 129 8.60 14.63 -1.35
C HIS A 129 8.68 15.18 0.08
N LEU A 130 8.15 14.46 1.07
CA LEU A 130 8.09 14.92 2.46
C LEU A 130 9.02 14.10 3.37
N LEU A 131 8.88 12.78 3.34
CA LEU A 131 9.55 11.91 4.32
C LEU A 131 10.98 11.57 3.91
N HIS A 132 11.25 11.37 2.62
CA HIS A 132 12.60 11.04 2.14
C HIS A 132 13.62 12.15 2.46
N PRO A 133 13.37 13.45 2.19
CA PRO A 133 14.30 14.51 2.58
C PRO A 133 14.58 14.54 4.08
N ALA A 134 13.55 14.33 4.90
CA ALA A 134 13.70 14.28 6.36
C ALA A 134 14.46 13.03 6.83
N TYR A 135 14.21 11.88 6.19
CA TYR A 135 14.90 10.63 6.43
C TYR A 135 16.40 10.75 6.11
N ILE A 136 16.78 11.31 4.96
CA ILE A 136 18.18 11.52 4.58
C ILE A 136 18.89 12.53 5.50
N ALA A 137 18.13 13.45 6.09
CA ALA A 137 18.63 14.43 7.06
C ALA A 137 18.62 13.92 8.52
N ASP A 138 18.38 12.62 8.76
CA ASP A 138 18.30 12.00 10.09
C ASP A 138 17.29 12.68 11.05
N LYS A 139 16.21 13.23 10.49
CA LYS A 139 15.12 13.88 11.25
C LYS A 139 14.01 12.92 11.66
N ILE A 140 14.02 11.68 11.16
CA ILE A 140 13.03 10.66 11.51
C ILE A 140 13.73 9.61 12.37
N LYS A 141 13.47 9.64 13.68
CA LYS A 141 14.00 8.69 14.66
C LYS A 141 12.94 7.69 15.09
N ASP A 142 11.69 8.12 15.13
CA ASP A 142 10.55 7.28 15.49
C ASP A 142 9.27 7.65 14.70
N SER A 143 8.15 7.01 15.05
CA SER A 143 6.85 7.24 14.40
C SER A 143 6.26 8.62 14.68
N ASN A 144 6.59 9.26 15.82
CA ASN A 144 6.05 10.58 16.14
C ASN A 144 6.64 11.65 15.22
N ASP A 145 7.94 11.54 14.90
CA ASP A 145 8.57 12.43 13.93
C ASP A 145 7.88 12.36 12.55
N VAL A 146 7.49 11.14 12.13
CA VAL A 146 6.73 10.94 10.88
C VAL A 146 5.40 11.67 10.94
N GLU A 147 4.63 11.48 12.01
CA GLU A 147 3.32 12.13 12.19
C GLU A 147 3.46 13.66 12.21
N GLU A 148 4.48 14.21 12.87
CA GLU A 148 4.72 15.67 12.91
C GLU A 148 5.06 16.25 11.53
N ILE A 149 5.92 15.57 10.76
CA ILE A 149 6.28 15.98 9.39
C ILE A 149 5.04 15.93 8.48
N VAL A 150 4.24 14.87 8.60
CA VAL A 150 3.01 14.73 7.80
C VAL A 150 2.00 15.81 8.19
N ALA A 151 1.73 15.98 9.49
CA ALA A 151 0.77 16.97 9.99
C ALA A 151 1.17 18.41 9.62
N SER A 152 2.45 18.77 9.71
CA SER A 152 2.94 20.11 9.29
C SER A 152 2.80 20.36 7.79
N SER A 153 2.92 19.31 6.96
CA SER A 153 2.67 19.40 5.51
C SER A 153 1.19 19.51 5.15
N ILE A 154 0.31 18.87 5.93
CA ILE A 154 -1.14 18.93 5.75
C ILE A 154 -1.66 20.29 6.19
N ASN A 155 -1.22 20.80 7.34
CA ASN A 155 -1.60 22.12 7.84
C ASN A 155 -1.13 23.29 6.95
N SER A 156 -0.14 23.08 6.08
CA SER A 156 0.35 24.08 5.13
C SER A 156 -0.34 24.04 3.77
N LYS A 157 -1.16 23.02 3.49
CA LYS A 157 -2.03 22.96 2.31
C LYS A 157 -3.48 23.21 2.77
N PRO A 158 -4.28 24.03 2.07
CA PRO A 158 -5.71 24.07 2.34
C PRO A 158 -6.26 22.65 2.17
N GLU A 159 -6.96 22.15 3.20
CA GLU A 159 -7.66 20.86 3.16
C GLU A 159 -8.46 20.79 1.87
N ALA A 160 -8.13 19.84 0.99
CA ALA A 160 -8.90 19.67 -0.23
C ALA A 160 -10.31 19.25 0.21
N PRO A 161 -11.36 20.03 -0.09
CA PRO A 161 -12.69 19.70 0.37
C PRO A 161 -13.08 18.31 -0.15
N VAL A 162 -13.65 17.49 0.73
CA VAL A 162 -14.13 16.17 0.32
C VAL A 162 -15.17 16.35 -0.77
N LEU A 163 -14.97 15.63 -1.88
CA LEU A 163 -15.85 15.72 -3.04
C LEU A 163 -17.24 15.18 -2.67
N VAL A 164 -18.25 16.04 -2.72
CA VAL A 164 -19.66 15.69 -2.53
C VAL A 164 -20.36 15.75 -3.88
N LEU A 165 -20.73 14.60 -4.42
CA LEU A 165 -21.41 14.47 -5.72
C LEU A 165 -22.90 14.13 -5.56
N SER A 166 -23.30 13.61 -4.41
CA SER A 166 -24.65 13.16 -4.15
C SER A 166 -25.10 13.40 -2.71
N LYS A 167 -26.42 13.38 -2.48
CA LYS A 167 -26.99 13.36 -1.11
C LYS A 167 -26.56 12.13 -0.31
N ALA A 168 -26.25 11.02 -0.97
CA ALA A 168 -25.75 9.84 -0.28
C ALA A 168 -24.35 10.10 0.29
N ASP A 169 -23.54 10.91 -0.39
CA ASP A 169 -22.19 11.26 0.03
C ASP A 169 -22.25 12.13 1.29
N GLU A 170 -23.14 13.13 1.34
CA GLU A 170 -23.37 13.95 2.54
C GLU A 170 -23.75 13.08 3.75
N LEU A 171 -24.59 12.07 3.54
CA LEU A 171 -25.00 11.15 4.59
C LEU A 171 -23.84 10.26 5.06
N ILE A 172 -23.00 9.77 4.14
CA ILE A 172 -21.79 8.99 4.50
C ILE A 172 -20.80 9.89 5.25
N LEU A 173 -20.58 11.12 4.77
CA LEU A 173 -19.69 12.10 5.38
C LEU A 173 -20.14 12.51 6.78
N SER A 174 -21.45 12.49 7.04
CA SER A 174 -21.95 12.73 8.40
C SER A 174 -21.49 11.67 9.41
N SER A 175 -20.89 10.56 8.96
CA SER A 175 -20.28 9.51 9.78
C SER A 175 -18.74 9.45 9.64
N ALA A 176 -18.10 10.60 9.37
CA ALA A 176 -16.66 10.66 9.12
C ALA A 176 -15.82 10.08 10.26
N ASP A 177 -16.12 10.43 11.51
CA ASP A 177 -15.36 9.98 12.68
C ASP A 177 -15.47 8.46 12.87
N GLU A 178 -16.67 7.89 12.67
CA GLU A 178 -16.88 6.45 12.76
C GLU A 178 -16.15 5.68 11.65
N ILE A 179 -16.08 6.26 10.45
CA ILE A 179 -15.30 5.70 9.33
C ILE A 179 -13.80 5.71 9.67
N LYS A 180 -13.27 6.85 10.12
CA LYS A 180 -11.84 6.98 10.52
C LYS A 180 -11.50 6.00 11.63
N ALA A 181 -12.32 5.96 12.69
CA ALA A 181 -12.13 5.04 13.81
C ALA A 181 -12.17 3.57 13.38
N THR A 182 -13.06 3.21 12.44
CA THR A 182 -13.13 1.84 11.91
C THR A 182 -11.83 1.47 11.19
N ILE A 183 -11.33 2.33 10.31
CA ILE A 183 -10.08 2.12 9.56
C ILE A 183 -8.89 2.04 10.53
N ASP A 184 -8.78 2.97 11.47
CA ASP A 184 -7.67 3.01 12.43
C ASP A 184 -7.66 1.82 13.39
N SER A 185 -8.82 1.19 13.61
CA SER A 185 -8.92 0.00 14.44
C SER A 185 -8.36 -1.27 13.79
N PHE A 186 -8.12 -1.29 12.48
CA PHE A 186 -7.49 -2.45 11.84
C PHE A 186 -6.04 -2.60 12.32
N PRO A 187 -5.61 -3.83 12.62
CA PRO A 187 -4.24 -4.08 13.04
C PRO A 187 -3.26 -3.65 11.93
N ILE A 188 -2.22 -2.91 12.32
CA ILE A 188 -1.11 -2.56 11.44
C ILE A 188 -0.11 -3.73 11.38
N GLU A 189 0.03 -4.47 12.48
CA GLU A 189 1.00 -5.56 12.64
C GLU A 189 0.32 -6.93 12.85
N GLY A 190 1.06 -8.00 12.53
CA GLY A 190 0.67 -9.38 12.88
C GLY A 190 -0.35 -10.02 11.93
N VAL A 191 -0.78 -9.34 10.88
CA VAL A 191 -1.61 -9.93 9.81
C VAL A 191 -0.71 -10.30 8.66
N GLU A 192 -0.71 -11.58 8.29
CA GLU A 192 0.03 -12.04 7.11
C GLU A 192 -0.52 -11.39 5.84
N LEU A 193 0.37 -11.16 4.88
CA LEU A 193 0.04 -10.47 3.63
C LEU A 193 -1.16 -11.12 2.94
N GLU A 194 -1.09 -12.44 2.75
CA GLU A 194 -2.07 -13.28 2.05
C GLU A 194 -3.15 -13.87 2.99
N ALA A 195 -3.22 -13.44 4.26
CA ALA A 195 -4.27 -13.89 5.16
C ALA A 195 -5.66 -13.53 4.62
N GLY A 196 -6.67 -14.32 4.98
CA GLY A 196 -8.06 -14.05 4.62
C GLY A 196 -8.54 -12.63 5.00
N PRO A 197 -9.67 -12.19 4.43
CA PRO A 197 -10.16 -10.84 4.60
C PRO A 197 -10.70 -10.66 6.01
N ASN A 198 -10.37 -9.53 6.64
CA ASN A 198 -10.95 -9.10 7.91
C ASN A 198 -12.01 -8.04 7.62
N PHE A 199 -13.19 -8.20 8.21
CA PHE A 199 -14.30 -7.26 8.02
C PHE A 199 -14.66 -6.59 9.34
N LYS A 200 -14.81 -5.27 9.29
CA LYS A 200 -15.37 -4.48 10.38
C LYS A 200 -16.57 -3.70 9.88
N ARG A 201 -17.70 -3.84 10.59
CA ARG A 201 -18.93 -3.13 10.24
C ARG A 201 -18.71 -1.62 10.32
N LEU A 202 -19.16 -0.89 9.30
CA LEU A 202 -19.22 0.58 9.33
C LEU A 202 -20.49 1.02 10.04
N SER A 203 -20.34 1.68 11.18
CA SER A 203 -21.45 2.25 11.95
C SER A 203 -21.90 3.58 11.36
N LEU A 204 -22.43 3.53 10.13
CA LEU A 204 -22.98 4.72 9.48
C LEU A 204 -24.32 5.11 10.12
N LYS A 205 -24.63 6.41 10.11
CA LYS A 205 -25.89 6.95 10.61
C LYS A 205 -27.10 6.32 9.89
N GLU A 206 -28.21 6.19 10.61
CA GLU A 206 -29.41 5.43 10.19
C GLU A 206 -30.03 5.87 8.84
N ARG A 207 -29.72 7.08 8.38
CA ARG A 207 -30.23 7.62 7.12
C ARG A 207 -29.54 7.04 5.88
N VAL A 208 -28.43 6.31 6.03
CA VAL A 208 -27.77 5.63 4.91
C VAL A 208 -28.55 4.37 4.55
N LYS A 209 -29.00 4.28 3.29
CA LYS A 209 -29.88 3.21 2.78
C LYS A 209 -29.31 1.79 2.96
N TYR A 210 -28.01 1.64 2.74
CA TYR A 210 -27.34 0.34 2.77
C TYR A 210 -26.40 0.24 3.97
N GLN A 211 -26.24 -0.98 4.47
CA GLN A 211 -25.23 -1.30 5.46
C GLN A 211 -23.94 -1.71 4.76
N TYR A 212 -22.81 -1.32 5.34
CA TYR A 212 -21.49 -1.59 4.77
C TYR A 212 -20.55 -2.14 5.83
N SER A 213 -19.56 -2.90 5.38
CA SER A 213 -18.39 -3.27 6.16
C SER A 213 -17.14 -2.76 5.46
N MET A 214 -16.18 -2.26 6.22
CA MET A 214 -14.82 -2.05 5.73
C MET A 214 -14.11 -3.40 5.73
N ALA A 215 -13.49 -3.75 4.62
CA ALA A 215 -12.62 -4.90 4.48
C ALA A 215 -11.16 -4.48 4.67
N ASP A 216 -10.34 -5.40 5.15
CA ASP A 216 -8.89 -5.42 5.02
C ASP A 216 -8.54 -6.74 4.34
N ALA A 217 -8.16 -6.70 3.08
CA ALA A 217 -7.96 -7.90 2.26
C ALA A 217 -6.75 -7.74 1.33
N TYR A 218 -6.07 -8.86 1.04
CA TYR A 218 -5.04 -8.92 0.00
C TYR A 218 -5.67 -8.70 -1.37
N VAL A 219 -5.09 -7.79 -2.16
CA VAL A 219 -5.51 -7.51 -3.54
C VAL A 219 -4.56 -8.21 -4.49
N GLU A 220 -5.06 -9.20 -5.20
CA GLU A 220 -4.29 -9.89 -6.24
C GLU A 220 -4.34 -9.14 -7.56
N ASP A 221 -5.51 -8.61 -7.93
CA ASP A 221 -5.70 -7.85 -9.16
C ASP A 221 -6.88 -6.88 -9.05
N ALA A 222 -6.87 -5.81 -9.85
CA ALA A 222 -7.95 -4.83 -9.95
C ALA A 222 -8.07 -4.27 -11.37
N TRP A 223 -9.24 -4.43 -11.98
CA TRP A 223 -9.50 -4.05 -13.37
C TRP A 223 -10.91 -3.50 -13.57
N THR A 224 -11.19 -3.01 -14.77
CA THR A 224 -12.54 -2.60 -15.19
C THR A 224 -13.09 -3.55 -16.24
N ALA A 225 -14.35 -3.94 -16.09
CA ALA A 225 -15.08 -4.71 -17.09
C ALA A 225 -16.59 -4.50 -16.95
N ASN A 226 -17.29 -4.32 -18.08
CA ASN A 226 -18.74 -4.07 -18.13
C ASN A 226 -19.18 -2.86 -17.28
N ASP A 227 -18.40 -1.78 -17.33
CA ASP A 227 -18.58 -0.55 -16.55
C ASP A 227 -18.59 -0.79 -15.02
N LYS A 228 -17.89 -1.82 -14.54
CA LYS A 228 -17.70 -2.09 -13.11
C LYS A 228 -16.21 -2.18 -12.81
N ILE A 229 -15.83 -1.85 -11.58
CA ILE A 229 -14.56 -2.28 -11.01
C ILE A 229 -14.71 -3.73 -10.60
N TRP A 230 -13.72 -4.52 -10.93
CA TRP A 230 -13.52 -5.86 -10.41
C TRP A 230 -12.25 -5.88 -9.59
N VAL A 231 -12.28 -6.59 -8.47
CA VAL A 231 -11.11 -6.81 -7.63
C VAL A 231 -11.06 -8.27 -7.24
N ARG A 232 -9.89 -8.88 -7.44
CA ARG A 232 -9.60 -10.24 -7.00
C ARG A 232 -8.91 -10.20 -5.65
N VAL A 233 -9.47 -10.91 -4.69
CA VAL A 233 -8.96 -10.99 -3.32
C VAL A 233 -8.88 -12.43 -2.86
N ILE A 234 -8.04 -12.71 -1.87
CA ILE A 234 -8.08 -13.99 -1.16
C ILE A 234 -9.31 -14.00 -0.25
N GLY A 235 -10.14 -15.03 -0.39
CA GLY A 235 -11.35 -15.27 0.38
C GLY A 235 -11.06 -15.78 1.79
N SER A 236 -12.11 -15.90 2.62
CA SER A 236 -11.97 -16.43 3.99
C SER A 236 -11.64 -17.93 4.03
N ASP A 237 -11.91 -18.63 2.94
CA ASP A 237 -11.54 -20.03 2.70
C ASP A 237 -10.10 -20.19 2.15
N GLY A 238 -9.41 -19.07 1.87
CA GLY A 238 -8.08 -19.07 1.25
C GLY A 238 -8.11 -19.14 -0.27
N GLU A 239 -9.28 -19.27 -0.90
CA GLU A 239 -9.43 -19.31 -2.34
C GLU A 239 -9.65 -17.90 -2.93
N ASN A 240 -9.25 -17.70 -4.18
CA ASN A 240 -9.43 -16.41 -4.83
C ASN A 240 -10.92 -16.14 -5.11
N THR A 241 -11.37 -14.96 -4.71
CA THR A 241 -12.75 -14.48 -4.90
C THR A 241 -12.74 -13.16 -5.66
N ASP A 242 -13.57 -13.07 -6.68
CA ASP A 242 -13.76 -11.83 -7.45
C ASP A 242 -14.96 -11.06 -6.89
N LEU A 243 -14.73 -9.82 -6.47
CA LEU A 243 -15.77 -8.87 -6.08
C LEU A 243 -15.94 -7.84 -7.21
N HIS A 244 -17.16 -7.38 -7.42
CA HIS A 244 -17.41 -6.29 -8.36
C HIS A 244 -18.16 -5.14 -7.71
N SER A 245 -17.96 -3.94 -8.25
CA SER A 245 -18.67 -2.74 -7.81
C SER A 245 -20.06 -2.64 -8.41
N PHE A 246 -20.75 -1.54 -8.08
CA PHE A 246 -21.91 -1.11 -8.86
C PHE A 246 -21.47 -0.68 -10.26
N LYS A 247 -22.42 -0.73 -11.20
CA LYS A 247 -22.20 -0.24 -12.57
C LYS A 247 -21.99 1.28 -12.52
N GLN A 248 -20.95 1.78 -13.20
CA GLN A 248 -20.60 3.18 -13.23
C GLN A 248 -21.79 4.01 -13.70
N ARG A 249 -22.01 5.12 -13.00
CA ARG A 249 -22.96 6.17 -13.38
C ARG A 249 -22.16 7.45 -13.54
N ASP A 250 -22.54 8.30 -14.51
CA ASP A 250 -21.74 9.49 -14.87
C ASP A 250 -21.46 10.39 -13.65
N HIS A 251 -22.47 10.63 -12.81
CA HIS A 251 -22.33 11.45 -11.61
C HIS A 251 -21.48 10.81 -10.50
N LEU A 252 -21.11 9.52 -10.61
CA LEU A 252 -20.22 8.81 -9.66
C LEU A 252 -18.89 8.40 -10.31
N ALA A 253 -18.63 8.80 -11.55
CA ALA A 253 -17.42 8.40 -12.29
C ALA A 253 -16.14 8.76 -11.54
N VAL A 254 -16.12 9.89 -10.84
CA VAL A 254 -14.96 10.31 -10.04
C VAL A 254 -14.70 9.35 -8.87
N HIS A 255 -15.74 8.86 -8.19
CA HIS A 255 -15.56 7.86 -7.13
C HIS A 255 -15.05 6.54 -7.69
N HIS A 256 -15.58 6.12 -8.83
CA HIS A 256 -15.14 4.92 -9.53
C HIS A 256 -13.65 5.00 -9.87
N GLN A 257 -13.23 6.09 -10.51
CA GLN A 257 -11.83 6.30 -10.89
C GLN A 257 -10.90 6.31 -9.66
N LYS A 258 -11.24 7.07 -8.62
CA LYS A 258 -10.44 7.14 -7.38
C LYS A 258 -10.31 5.77 -6.70
N THR A 259 -11.39 5.00 -6.64
CA THR A 259 -11.36 3.65 -6.05
C THR A 259 -10.52 2.69 -6.88
N LEU A 260 -10.65 2.72 -8.21
CA LEU A 260 -9.85 1.89 -9.11
C LEU A 260 -8.35 2.19 -8.96
N GLU A 261 -7.95 3.46 -9.05
CA GLU A 261 -6.56 3.89 -8.90
C GLU A 261 -5.98 3.43 -7.55
N TYR A 262 -6.75 3.56 -6.47
CA TYR A 262 -6.36 3.06 -5.17
C TYR A 262 -6.15 1.55 -5.20
N LEU A 263 -7.12 0.76 -5.64
CA LEU A 263 -7.01 -0.70 -5.65
C LEU A 263 -5.85 -1.20 -6.53
N GLN A 264 -5.65 -0.59 -7.70
CA GLN A 264 -4.52 -0.89 -8.59
C GLN A 264 -3.18 -0.60 -7.91
N SER A 265 -3.09 0.51 -7.16
CA SER A 265 -1.88 0.84 -6.38
C SER A 265 -1.60 -0.16 -5.25
N ARG A 266 -2.59 -0.96 -4.86
CA ARG A 266 -2.50 -1.97 -3.79
C ARG A 266 -2.37 -3.40 -4.28
N ILE A 267 -2.23 -3.65 -5.58
CA ILE A 267 -1.97 -5.00 -6.12
C ILE A 267 -0.74 -5.60 -5.44
N GLY A 268 -0.82 -6.85 -4.98
CA GLY A 268 0.26 -7.48 -4.20
C GLY A 268 0.38 -6.97 -2.76
N GLN A 269 -0.61 -6.22 -2.27
CA GLN A 269 -0.69 -5.69 -0.92
C GLN A 269 -2.09 -5.85 -0.34
N ARG A 270 -2.22 -5.61 0.97
CA ARG A 270 -3.53 -5.48 1.61
C ARG A 270 -4.13 -4.09 1.37
N ALA A 271 -5.44 -4.01 1.15
CA ALA A 271 -6.17 -2.76 0.93
C ALA A 271 -7.39 -2.65 1.85
N HIS A 272 -7.79 -1.40 2.12
CA HIS A 272 -9.04 -1.09 2.79
C HIS A 272 -10.10 -0.64 1.79
N PHE A 273 -11.21 -1.38 1.70
CA PHE A 273 -12.33 -1.03 0.83
C PHE A 273 -13.67 -1.44 1.43
N ALA A 274 -14.72 -0.69 1.12
CA ALA A 274 -16.05 -0.94 1.65
C ALA A 274 -16.81 -1.97 0.82
N VAL A 275 -17.59 -2.82 1.48
CA VAL A 275 -18.43 -3.86 0.86
C VAL A 275 -19.88 -3.69 1.33
N CYS A 276 -20.85 -3.73 0.40
CA CYS A 276 -22.28 -3.71 0.73
C CYS A 276 -22.68 -5.00 1.47
N MET A 277 -23.42 -4.87 2.57
CA MET A 277 -23.93 -5.98 3.38
C MET A 277 -25.44 -6.17 3.24
N SER A 278 -26.11 -5.32 2.47
CA SER A 278 -27.55 -5.31 2.27
C SER A 278 -27.97 -5.99 0.98
N GLU A 279 -29.07 -6.76 1.01
CA GLU A 279 -29.65 -7.32 -0.20
C GLU A 279 -30.26 -6.23 -1.11
N PRO A 280 -30.22 -6.40 -2.45
CA PRO A 280 -29.61 -7.49 -3.22
C PRO A 280 -28.12 -7.26 -3.56
N CYS A 281 -27.46 -6.23 -2.98
CA CYS A 281 -26.08 -5.87 -3.28
C CYS A 281 -25.03 -6.50 -2.38
N LYS A 282 -25.41 -7.53 -1.60
CA LYS A 282 -24.53 -8.11 -0.60
C LYS A 282 -23.26 -8.66 -1.29
N GLY A 283 -22.10 -8.24 -0.79
CA GLY A 283 -20.80 -8.59 -1.36
C GLY A 283 -20.28 -7.65 -2.45
N PHE A 284 -21.05 -6.65 -2.88
CA PHE A 284 -20.56 -5.71 -3.90
C PHE A 284 -19.56 -4.74 -3.28
N LEU A 285 -18.49 -4.43 -4.03
CA LEU A 285 -17.59 -3.33 -3.70
C LEU A 285 -18.37 -2.01 -3.73
N ALA A 286 -18.38 -1.29 -2.62
CA ALA A 286 -19.02 0.01 -2.50
C ALA A 286 -18.00 1.11 -2.85
N GLU A 287 -17.85 1.41 -4.13
CA GLU A 287 -16.82 2.33 -4.63
C GLU A 287 -16.96 3.75 -4.07
N SER A 288 -18.19 4.26 -3.97
CA SER A 288 -18.45 5.60 -3.43
C SER A 288 -18.06 5.69 -1.94
N VAL A 289 -18.42 4.70 -1.12
CA VAL A 289 -18.04 4.64 0.30
C VAL A 289 -16.52 4.51 0.45
N THR A 290 -15.88 3.68 -0.38
CA THR A 290 -14.42 3.52 -0.39
C THR A 290 -13.72 4.82 -0.75
N SER A 291 -14.15 5.48 -1.82
CA SER A 291 -13.59 6.75 -2.27
C SER A 291 -13.75 7.88 -1.25
N ILE A 292 -14.90 7.96 -0.58
CA ILE A 292 -15.14 8.94 0.51
C ILE A 292 -14.23 8.63 1.71
N ALA A 293 -14.13 7.36 2.11
CA ALA A 293 -13.25 6.95 3.21
C ALA A 293 -11.79 7.33 2.94
N LEU A 294 -11.29 7.10 1.73
CA LEU A 294 -9.93 7.49 1.34
C LEU A 294 -9.69 9.01 1.40
N GLN A 295 -10.70 9.81 1.04
CA GLN A 295 -10.61 11.27 1.14
C GLN A 295 -10.56 11.71 2.60
N LEU A 296 -11.43 11.14 3.44
CA LEU A 296 -11.44 11.41 4.88
C LEU A 296 -10.12 11.08 5.57
N MET A 297 -9.44 10.00 5.15
CA MET A 297 -8.15 9.63 5.74
C MET A 297 -7.01 10.57 5.37
N LYS A 298 -7.13 11.34 4.27
CA LYS A 298 -6.18 12.39 3.89
C LYS A 298 -6.48 13.76 4.50
N SER A 299 -7.67 13.89 5.10
CA SER A 299 -8.16 15.12 5.75
C SER A 299 -7.80 15.08 7.23
#